data_AF-A0A3N5M3C0-F1
#
_entry.id   AF-A0A3N5M3C0-F1
#
_cell.length_a   1.000
_cell.length_b   1.000
_cell.length_c   1.000
_cell.angle_alpha   90.00
_cell.angle_beta   90.00
_cell.angle_gamma   90.00
#
_symmetry.space_group_name_H-M   'P 1'
#
loop_
_entity.id
_entity.type
_entity.pdbx_description
1 polymer ?
#
loop_
_entity_poly.entity_id
_entity_poly.type
_entity_poly.pdbx_seq_one_letter_code
_entity_poly.pdbx_strand_id
1 'polypeptide(L)'
;MASAPVARSPANNNVLLQAPILPTLLRLALPNLAALIVTAAVAIAETSYVGVLGTAPLAAIALVFPMIMLMQMLSSGAMGGGVSSAISRALGAGDDVRANALAMHALAIGAGAGGLF
;
A
#
# COMPACT_ATOMS: atom_id res chain seq x y z
N MET A 1 -37.14 -23.11 -13.13
CA MET A 1 -37.26 -21.65 -12.96
C MET A 1 -35.91 -21.05 -13.33
N ALA A 2 -35.93 -20.16 -14.32
CA ALA A 2 -34.78 -19.69 -15.08
C ALA A 2 -33.84 -18.81 -14.23
N SER A 3 -32.54 -19.09 -14.28
CA SER A 3 -31.49 -18.22 -13.77
C SER A 3 -31.42 -16.95 -14.63
N ALA A 4 -31.67 -15.80 -14.00
CA ALA A 4 -31.57 -14.51 -14.64
C ALA A 4 -30.13 -14.26 -15.17
N PRO A 5 -29.98 -13.66 -16.37
CA PRO A 5 -28.67 -13.34 -16.91
C PRO A 5 -28.01 -12.24 -16.07
N VAL A 6 -26.81 -12.49 -15.56
CA VAL A 6 -25.94 -11.46 -14.99
C VAL A 6 -25.73 -10.39 -16.05
N ALA A 7 -26.28 -9.20 -15.81
CA ALA A 7 -26.11 -8.04 -16.67
C ALA A 7 -24.60 -7.69 -16.72
N ARG A 8 -23.93 -8.07 -17.81
CA ARG A 8 -22.57 -7.63 -18.11
C ARG A 8 -22.62 -6.14 -18.43
N SER A 9 -21.95 -5.32 -17.62
CA SER A 9 -21.68 -3.92 -17.95
C SER A 9 -21.07 -3.83 -19.36
N PRO A 10 -21.59 -2.98 -20.27
CA PRO A 10 -21.09 -2.90 -21.62
C PRO A 10 -19.78 -2.09 -21.65
N ALA A 11 -18.73 -2.74 -22.15
CA ALA A 11 -17.56 -2.18 -22.82
C ALA A 11 -16.93 -0.88 -22.28
N ASN A 12 -15.79 -1.02 -21.58
CA ASN A 12 -14.66 -0.12 -21.72
C ASN A 12 -13.34 -0.90 -21.59
N ASN A 13 -12.81 -1.34 -22.75
CA ASN A 13 -11.41 -1.66 -23.02
C ASN A 13 -10.62 -2.22 -21.82
N ASN A 14 -10.68 -3.53 -21.62
CA ASN A 14 -10.05 -4.18 -20.47
C ASN A 14 -8.53 -4.24 -20.68
N VAL A 15 -7.84 -3.10 -20.49
CA VAL A 15 -6.40 -2.90 -20.73
C VAL A 15 -5.57 -3.94 -19.98
N LEU A 16 -6.04 -4.38 -18.82
CA LEU A 16 -5.39 -5.44 -18.03
C LEU A 16 -5.46 -6.83 -18.69
N LEU A 17 -6.45 -7.09 -19.54
CA LEU A 17 -6.65 -8.36 -20.25
C LEU A 17 -6.27 -8.31 -21.74
N GLN A 18 -6.20 -7.12 -22.35
CA GLN A 18 -6.11 -6.94 -23.81
C GLN A 18 -4.85 -6.21 -24.28
N ALA A 19 -4.16 -5.47 -23.40
CA ALA A 19 -2.95 -4.74 -23.77
C ALA A 19 -1.68 -5.62 -23.60
N PRO A 20 -0.61 -5.36 -24.37
CA PRO A 20 0.65 -6.07 -24.20
C PRO A 20 1.16 -5.97 -22.75
N ILE A 21 1.59 -7.11 -22.20
CA ILE A 21 1.88 -7.28 -20.77
C ILE A 21 2.97 -6.31 -20.29
N LEU A 22 4.04 -6.17 -21.07
CA LEU A 22 5.21 -5.37 -20.70
C LEU A 22 4.92 -3.87 -20.49
N PRO A 23 4.30 -3.12 -21.43
CA PRO A 23 3.99 -1.71 -21.23
C PRO A 23 2.95 -1.47 -20.12
N THR A 24 1.99 -2.37 -19.93
CA THR A 24 0.99 -2.26 -18.86
C THR A 24 1.62 -2.45 -17.48
N LEU A 25 2.49 -3.46 -17.34
CA LEU A 25 3.26 -3.67 -16.10
C LEU A 25 4.17 -2.48 -15.80
N LEU A 26 4.89 -1.96 -16.80
CA LEU A 26 5.73 -0.78 -16.62
C LEU A 26 4.91 0.43 -16.15
N ARG A 27 3.75 0.69 -16.76
CA ARG A 27 2.89 1.84 -16.39
C ARG A 27 2.35 1.73 -14.96
N LEU A 28 2.04 0.52 -14.50
CA LEU A 28 1.58 0.25 -13.14
C LEU A 28 2.73 0.27 -12.11
N ALA A 29 3.92 -0.20 -12.50
CA ALA A 29 5.09 -0.27 -11.62
C ALA A 29 5.82 1.07 -11.46
N LEU A 30 5.83 1.91 -12.52
CA LEU A 30 6.47 3.23 -12.54
C LEU A 30 6.16 4.10 -11.30
N PRO A 31 4.90 4.32 -10.90
CA PRO A 31 4.59 5.12 -9.70
C PRO A 31 5.16 4.50 -8.42
N ASN A 32 5.11 3.17 -8.28
CA ASN A 32 5.68 2.48 -7.12
C ASN A 32 7.21 2.60 -7.08
N LEU A 33 7.89 2.47 -8.22
CA LEU A 33 9.34 2.66 -8.32
C LEU A 33 9.74 4.09 -7.95
N ALA A 34 8.98 5.10 -8.40
CA ALA A 34 9.21 6.48 -8.02
C ALA A 34 9.12 6.67 -6.50
N ALA A 35 8.10 6.08 -5.84
CA ALA A 35 7.96 6.12 -4.39
C ALA A 35 9.16 5.47 -3.66
N LEU A 36 9.65 4.33 -4.16
CA LEU A 36 10.84 3.66 -3.61
C LEU A 36 12.10 4.52 -3.74
N ILE A 37 12.30 5.20 -4.88
CA ILE A 37 13.45 6.09 -5.10
C ILE A 37 13.39 7.28 -4.13
N VAL A 38 12.23 7.91 -3.98
CA VAL A 38 12.03 9.02 -3.03
C VAL A 38 12.32 8.55 -1.60
N THR A 39 11.80 7.37 -1.22
CA THR A 39 12.02 6.80 0.12
C THR A 39 13.50 6.54 0.39
N ALA A 40 14.23 5.99 -0.59
CA ALA A 40 15.67 5.78 -0.49
C ALA A 40 16.44 7.11 -0.37
N ALA A 41 16.06 8.13 -1.14
CA ALA A 41 16.68 9.46 -1.07
C ALA A 41 16.46 10.12 0.31
N VAL A 42 15.26 9.98 0.89
CA VAL A 42 14.96 10.45 2.25
C VAL A 42 15.84 9.73 3.28
N ALA A 43 15.94 8.41 3.21
CA ALA A 43 16.78 7.64 4.14
C ALA A 43 18.27 8.04 4.07
N ILE A 44 18.78 8.31 2.85
CA ILE A 44 20.15 8.80 2.66
C ILE A 44 20.30 10.21 3.25
N ALA A 45 19.34 11.10 3.02
CA ALA A 45 19.37 12.47 3.55
C ALA A 45 19.34 12.48 5.08
N GLU A 46 18.46 11.70 5.71
CA GLU A 46 18.36 11.55 7.16
C GLU A 46 19.66 11.02 7.75
N THR A 47 20.19 9.94 7.17
CA THR A 47 21.45 9.34 7.63
C THR A 47 22.63 10.29 7.47
N SER A 48 22.70 11.02 6.36
CA SER A 48 23.75 12.02 6.11
C SER A 48 23.67 13.16 7.12
N TYR A 49 22.46 13.66 7.40
CA TYR A 49 22.25 14.71 8.39
C TYR A 49 22.70 14.26 9.78
N VAL A 50 22.25 13.09 10.24
CA VAL A 50 22.64 12.55 11.55
C VAL A 50 24.12 12.20 11.60
N GLY A 51 24.71 11.76 10.49
CA GLY A 51 26.15 11.48 10.37
C GLY A 51 27.03 12.68 10.67
N VAL A 52 26.57 13.89 10.36
CA VAL A 52 27.28 15.13 10.69
C VAL A 52 27.20 15.46 12.19
N LEU A 53 26.20 14.97 12.93
CA LEU A 53 26.05 15.18 14.38
C LEU A 53 27.00 14.30 15.21
N GLY A 54 27.70 13.35 14.60
CA GLY A 54 28.71 12.49 15.25
C GLY A 54 28.26 11.03 15.43
N THR A 55 29.14 10.22 16.04
CA THR A 55 28.96 8.76 16.12
C THR A 55 27.94 8.31 17.17
N ALA A 56 27.80 9.05 18.27
CA ALA A 56 26.86 8.70 19.34
C ALA A 56 25.37 8.78 18.90
N PRO A 57 24.91 9.84 18.20
CA PRO A 57 23.58 9.88 17.60
C PRO A 57 23.35 8.76 16.58
N LEU A 58 24.37 8.45 15.76
CA LEU A 58 24.27 7.40 14.73
C LEU A 58 24.10 6.02 15.36
N ALA A 59 24.83 5.74 16.45
CA ALA A 59 24.69 4.51 17.22
C ALA A 59 23.30 4.38 17.87
N ALA A 60 22.73 5.49 18.36
CA ALA A 60 21.37 5.50 18.90
C ALA A 60 20.31 5.17 17.83
N ILE A 61 20.43 5.73 16.62
CA ILE A 61 19.52 5.41 15.51
C ILE A 61 19.63 3.94 15.10
N ALA A 62 20.84 3.38 15.05
CA ALA A 62 21.05 1.98 14.72
C ALA A 62 20.34 1.03 15.71
N LEU A 63 20.27 1.40 16.99
CA LEU A 63 19.57 0.63 18.01
C LEU A 63 18.04 0.66 17.82
N VAL A 64 17.50 1.80 17.37
CA VAL A 64 16.04 2.01 17.19
C VAL A 64 15.56 1.51 15.82
N PHE A 65 16.47 1.39 14.85
CA PHE A 65 16.15 0.99 13.48
C PHE A 65 15.31 -0.31 13.37
N PRO A 66 15.59 -1.41 14.10
CA PRO A 66 14.76 -2.61 14.05
C PRO A 66 13.32 -2.38 14.52
N MET A 67 13.14 -1.52 15.54
CA MET A 67 11.80 -1.17 16.05
C MET A 67 11.02 -0.35 15.03
N ILE A 68 11.68 0.59 14.36
CA ILE A 68 11.07 1.37 13.27
C ILE A 68 10.69 0.45 12.12
N MET A 69 11.58 -0.46 11.70
CA MET A 69 11.28 -1.43 10.65
C MET A 69 10.09 -2.32 11.01
N LEU A 70 10.02 -2.78 12.26
CA LEU A 70 8.92 -3.59 12.75
C LEU A 70 7.59 -2.82 12.69
N MET A 71 7.56 -1.57 13.17
CA MET A 71 6.37 -0.71 13.08
C MET A 71 5.96 -0.47 11.61
N GLN A 72 6.92 -0.17 10.73
CA GLN A 72 6.66 0.06 9.31
C GLN A 72 6.12 -1.20 8.62
N MET A 73 6.66 -2.38 8.91
CA MET A 73 6.21 -3.65 8.33
C MET A 73 4.84 -4.10 8.85
N LEU A 74 4.56 -3.89 10.14
CA LEU A 74 3.23 -4.16 10.70
C LEU A 74 2.17 -3.26 10.07
N SER A 75 2.49 -1.98 9.89
CA SER A 75 1.59 -1.00 9.27
C SER A 75 1.41 -1.23 7.77
N SER A 76 2.50 -1.16 6.99
CA SER A 76 2.43 -1.24 5.52
C SER A 76 2.17 -2.65 4.99
N GLY A 77 2.82 -3.66 5.59
CA GLY A 77 2.77 -5.05 5.13
C GLY A 77 1.55 -5.79 5.64
N ALA A 78 1.47 -5.98 6.96
CA ALA A 78 0.44 -6.83 7.57
C ALA A 78 -0.95 -6.18 7.51
N MET A 79 -1.10 -4.96 8.05
CA MET A 79 -2.38 -4.25 8.08
C MET A 79 -2.75 -3.69 6.70
N GLY A 80 -1.87 -2.91 6.08
CA GLY A 80 -2.10 -2.29 4.77
C GLY A 80 -2.34 -3.30 3.65
N GLY A 81 -1.51 -4.35 3.58
CA GLY A 81 -1.68 -5.44 2.62
C GLY A 81 -2.96 -6.24 2.84
N GLY A 82 -3.29 -6.56 4.10
CA GLY A 82 -4.52 -7.30 4.45
C GLY A 82 -5.80 -6.54 4.07
N VAL A 83 -5.85 -5.24 4.38
CA VAL A 83 -6.96 -4.35 4.01
C VAL A 83 -7.08 -4.21 2.49
N SER A 84 -5.99 -3.89 1.80
CA SER A 84 -6.00 -3.73 0.34
C SER A 84 -6.43 -5.02 -0.38
N SER A 85 -5.99 -6.17 0.13
CA SER A 85 -6.38 -7.50 -0.37
C SER A 85 -7.87 -7.79 -0.16
N ALA A 86 -8.42 -7.45 1.02
CA ALA A 86 -9.84 -7.63 1.31
C ALA A 86 -10.73 -6.73 0.42
N ILE A 87 -10.35 -5.46 0.25
CA ILE A 87 -11.05 -4.51 -0.63
C ILE A 87 -10.97 -4.98 -2.09
N SER A 88 -9.79 -5.38 -2.57
CA SER A 88 -9.60 -5.89 -3.94
C SER A 88 -10.46 -7.13 -4.22
N ARG A 89 -10.63 -8.04 -3.26
CA ARG A 89 -11.53 -9.19 -3.39
C ARG A 89 -13.00 -8.80 -3.45
N ALA A 90 -13.43 -7.82 -2.65
CA ALA A 90 -14.82 -7.34 -2.66
C ALA A 90 -15.15 -6.64 -3.99
N LEU A 91 -14.25 -5.76 -4.46
CA LEU A 91 -14.37 -5.12 -5.78
C LEU A 91 -14.35 -6.13 -6.92
N GLY A 92 -13.47 -7.15 -6.85
CA GLY A 92 -13.41 -8.23 -7.83
C GLY A 92 -14.67 -9.09 -7.89
N ALA A 93 -15.47 -9.13 -6.82
CA ALA A 93 -16.77 -9.80 -6.78
C ALA A 93 -17.95 -8.90 -7.22
N GLY A 94 -17.70 -7.62 -7.52
CA GLY A 94 -18.74 -6.63 -7.87
C GLY A 94 -19.55 -6.14 -6.67
N ASP A 95 -19.07 -6.33 -5.44
CA ASP A 95 -19.74 -5.94 -4.21
C ASP A 95 -19.17 -4.62 -3.66
N ASP A 96 -19.58 -3.51 -4.28
CA ASP A 96 -19.11 -2.16 -3.94
C ASP A 96 -19.51 -1.74 -2.51
N VAL A 97 -20.66 -2.22 -2.02
CA VAL A 97 -21.16 -1.93 -0.67
C VAL A 97 -20.20 -2.53 0.36
N ARG A 98 -19.80 -3.78 0.16
CA ARG A 98 -18.83 -4.45 1.04
C ARG A 98 -17.44 -3.83 0.93
N ALA A 99 -17.01 -3.43 -0.27
CA ALA A 99 -15.74 -2.74 -0.46
C ALA A 99 -15.70 -1.41 0.33
N ASN A 100 -16.78 -0.62 0.26
CA ASN A 100 -16.89 0.63 1.02
C ASN A 100 -16.93 0.39 2.54
N ALA A 101 -17.68 -0.62 3.00
CA ALA A 101 -17.71 -0.98 4.41
C ALA A 101 -16.31 -1.37 4.91
N LEU A 102 -15.58 -2.21 4.17
CA LEU A 102 -14.20 -2.60 4.50
C LEU A 102 -13.26 -1.39 4.56
N ALA A 103 -13.38 -0.45 3.62
CA ALA A 103 -12.60 0.79 3.63
C ALA A 103 -12.88 1.65 4.88
N MET A 104 -14.15 1.79 5.27
CA MET A 104 -14.52 2.54 6.48
C MET A 104 -13.99 1.87 7.76
N HIS A 105 -14.06 0.54 7.85
CA HIS A 105 -13.50 -0.19 8.99
C HIS A 105 -11.98 -0.04 9.06
N ALA A 106 -11.30 -0.13 7.92
CA ALA A 106 -9.86 0.08 7.86
C ALA A 106 -9.45 1.50 8.29
N LEU A 107 -10.20 2.53 7.86
CA LEU A 107 -9.98 3.90 8.30
C LEU A 107 -10.21 4.07 9.81
N ALA A 108 -11.27 3.48 10.36
CA ALA A 108 -11.53 3.53 11.80
C ALA A 108 -10.42 2.85 12.62
N ILE A 109 -9.96 1.68 12.17
CA ILE A 109 -8.85 0.96 12.79
C ILE A 109 -7.55 1.78 12.70
N GLY A 110 -7.25 2.34 11.52
CA GLY A 110 -6.07 3.17 11.31
C GLY A 110 -6.08 4.45 12.14
N ALA A 111 -7.22 5.15 12.21
CA ALA A 111 -7.39 6.35 13.03
C ALA A 111 -7.32 6.03 14.53
N GLY A 112 -7.91 4.91 14.97
CA GLY A 112 -7.83 4.47 16.35
C GLY A 112 -6.41 4.09 16.77
N ALA A 113 -5.70 3.32 15.93
CA ALA A 113 -4.31 2.94 16.18
C ALA A 113 -3.36 4.15 16.14
N GLY A 114 -3.56 5.07 15.19
CA GLY A 114 -2.75 6.28 15.06
C GLY A 114 -3.08 7.37 16.09
N GLY A 115 -4.29 7.41 16.65
CA GLY A 115 -4.65 8.35 17.71
C GLY A 115 -4.21 7.91 19.12
N LEU A 116 -3.85 6.62 19.29
CA LEU A 116 -3.33 6.06 20.53
C LEU A 116 -1.80 6.24 20.69
N PHE A 117 -1.11 6.73 19.66
CA PHE A 117 0.34 6.84 19.57
C PHE A 117 0.76 8.25 19.14
#